data_AF-A0A7J2REW6-F1
#
_entry.id   AF-A0A7J2REW6-F1
#
_cell.length_a   1.000
_cell.length_b   1.000
_cell.length_c   1.000
_cell.angle_alpha   90.00
_cell.angle_beta   90.00
_cell.angle_gamma   90.00
#
_symmetry.space_group_name_H-M   'P 1'
#
loop_
_entity.id
_entity.type
_entity.pdbx_description
1 polymer ?
#
loop_
_entity_poly.entity_id
_entity_poly.type
_entity_poly.pdbx_seq_one_letter_code
_entity_poly.pdbx_strand_id
1 'polypeptide(L)'
;MINKDELLKLLPKLIREDDEIKGAIITALSGVVATKEDIARLIEQSNRRFEEINKRFEEASKEREKRFEEINKRFEEASKERNNIKEKMIILRETVGEVLHETEFVKQDVETVKQDIKNGNKEILDHLRDQFDQED
;
A
#
# COMPACT_ATOMS: atom_id res chain seq x y z
N MET A 1 39.12 0.58 -72.40
CA MET A 1 38.21 -0.04 -71.40
C MET A 1 38.35 0.78 -70.13
N ILE A 2 37.28 1.40 -69.63
CA ILE A 2 37.33 2.09 -68.34
C ILE A 2 37.52 1.02 -67.26
N ASN A 3 38.50 1.21 -66.37
CA ASN A 3 38.70 0.30 -65.23
C ASN A 3 37.75 0.67 -64.07
N LYS A 4 37.61 -0.23 -63.09
CA LYS A 4 36.69 -0.05 -61.97
C LYS A 4 36.95 1.24 -61.19
N ASP A 5 38.20 1.58 -60.92
CA ASP A 5 38.56 2.76 -60.11
C ASP A 5 38.25 4.07 -60.84
N GLU A 6 38.46 4.08 -62.16
CA GLU A 6 38.15 5.20 -63.03
C GLU A 6 36.63 5.38 -63.18
N LEU A 7 35.86 4.30 -63.26
CA LEU A 7 34.39 4.34 -63.21
C LEU A 7 33.88 4.88 -61.87
N LEU A 8 34.45 4.43 -60.74
CA LEU A 8 34.05 4.89 -59.40
C LEU A 8 34.26 6.40 -59.22
N LYS A 9 35.33 6.97 -59.81
CA LYS A 9 35.57 8.42 -59.79
C LYS A 9 34.55 9.21 -60.63
N LEU A 10 34.03 8.62 -61.70
CA LEU A 10 33.10 9.26 -62.62
C LEU A 10 31.62 9.09 -62.20
N LEU A 11 31.30 8.04 -61.45
CA LEU A 11 29.93 7.72 -61.00
C LEU A 11 29.18 8.91 -60.37
N PRO A 12 29.74 9.69 -59.42
CA PRO A 12 29.02 10.80 -58.82
C PRO A 12 28.59 11.87 -59.83
N LYS A 13 29.41 12.09 -60.87
CA LYS A 13 29.13 13.04 -61.94
C LYS A 13 28.04 12.52 -62.88
N LEU A 14 28.16 11.25 -63.31
CA LEU A 14 27.18 10.58 -64.17
C LEU A 14 25.80 10.50 -63.51
N ILE A 15 25.73 10.19 -62.21
CA ILE A 15 24.46 10.16 -61.45
C ILE A 15 23.79 11.54 -61.40
N ARG A 16 24.55 12.64 -61.47
CA ARG A 16 23.99 14.00 -61.42
C ARG A 16 23.56 14.51 -62.79
N GLU A 17 24.41 14.29 -63.79
CA GLU A 17 24.32 14.94 -65.11
C GLU A 17 23.58 14.11 -66.16
N ASP A 18 23.43 12.79 -65.96
CA ASP A 18 22.80 11.90 -66.93
C ASP A 18 21.55 11.22 -66.33
N ASP A 19 20.38 11.56 -66.88
CA ASP A 19 19.10 11.05 -66.39
C ASP A 19 18.83 9.60 -66.81
N GLU A 20 19.40 9.12 -67.93
CA GLU A 20 19.25 7.73 -68.38
C GLU A 20 20.04 6.79 -67.47
N ILE A 21 21.29 7.14 -67.15
CA ILE A 21 22.13 6.40 -66.20
C ILE A 21 21.50 6.42 -64.79
N LYS A 22 21.01 7.58 -64.35
CA LYS A 22 20.30 7.71 -63.06
C LYS A 22 19.07 6.80 -63.00
N GLY A 23 18.24 6.78 -64.05
CA GLY A 23 17.05 5.94 -64.15
C GLY A 23 17.35 4.44 -64.17
N ALA A 24 18.39 4.02 -64.90
CA ALA A 24 18.84 2.63 -64.95
C ALA A 24 19.35 2.15 -63.57
N ILE A 25 20.12 2.99 -62.86
CA ILE A 25 20.60 2.69 -61.50
C ILE A 25 19.43 2.58 -60.51
N ILE A 26 18.48 3.53 -60.53
CA ILE A 26 17.30 3.48 -59.66
C ILE A 26 16.50 2.21 -59.93
N THR A 27 16.29 1.85 -61.20
CA THR A 27 15.56 0.64 -61.59
C THR A 27 16.28 -0.64 -61.12
N ALA A 28 17.61 -0.71 -61.29
CA ALA A 28 18.41 -1.83 -60.83
C ALA A 28 18.42 -1.99 -59.29
N LEU A 29 18.30 -0.88 -58.56
CA LEU A 29 18.32 -0.87 -57.09
C LEU A 29 16.93 -0.97 -56.45
N SER A 30 15.84 -0.75 -57.20
CA SER A 30 14.45 -0.68 -56.71
C SER A 30 13.99 -1.89 -55.87
N GLY A 31 14.58 -3.07 -56.07
CA GLY A 31 14.29 -4.29 -55.29
C GLY A 31 15.32 -4.62 -54.18
N VAL A 32 16.39 -3.84 -54.05
CA VAL A 32 17.53 -4.13 -53.16
C VAL A 32 17.65 -3.08 -52.05
N VAL A 33 17.23 -1.84 -52.32
CA VAL A 33 17.32 -0.74 -51.35
C VAL A 33 15.94 -0.19 -51.00
N ALA A 34 15.72 0.11 -49.72
CA ALA A 34 14.51 0.79 -49.28
C ALA A 34 14.48 2.22 -49.84
N THR A 35 13.31 2.65 -50.30
CA THR A 35 13.10 4.03 -50.75
C THR A 35 12.98 4.98 -49.55
N LYS A 36 13.09 6.28 -49.82
CA LYS A 36 12.85 7.30 -48.78
C LYS A 36 11.42 7.20 -48.25
N GLU A 37 10.48 6.88 -49.13
CA GLU A 37 9.07 6.69 -48.82
C GLU A 37 8.85 5.47 -47.92
N ASP A 38 9.54 4.36 -48.15
CA ASP A 38 9.48 3.17 -47.28
C ASP A 38 9.97 3.49 -45.87
N ILE A 39 11.11 4.18 -45.79
CA ILE A 39 11.69 4.61 -44.50
C ILE A 39 10.75 5.59 -43.80
N ALA A 40 10.18 6.56 -44.51
CA ALA A 40 9.23 7.52 -43.95
C ALA A 40 7.97 6.84 -43.41
N ARG A 41 7.43 5.83 -44.12
CA ARG A 41 6.29 5.03 -43.65
C ARG A 41 6.63 4.25 -42.38
N LEU A 42 7.81 3.65 -42.30
CA LEU A 42 8.26 2.94 -41.10
C LEU A 42 8.41 3.88 -39.90
N ILE A 43 8.97 5.08 -40.11
CA ILE A 43 9.10 6.10 -39.06
C ILE A 43 7.72 6.55 -38.59
N GLU A 44 6.80 6.83 -39.52
CA GLU A 44 5.42 7.23 -39.18
C GLU A 44 4.69 6.14 -38.39
N GLN A 45 4.79 4.88 -38.82
CA GLN A 45 4.21 3.75 -38.09
C GLN A 45 4.84 3.59 -36.70
N SER A 46 6.16 3.78 -36.60
CA SER A 46 6.89 3.74 -35.33
C SER A 46 6.40 4.85 -34.39
N ASN A 47 6.28 6.09 -34.88
CA ASN A 47 5.80 7.23 -34.12
C ASN A 47 4.39 6.99 -33.55
N ARG A 48 3.46 6.49 -34.37
CA ARG A 48 2.10 6.13 -33.90
C ARG A 48 2.13 5.10 -32.78
N ARG A 49 2.95 4.05 -32.91
CA ARG A 49 3.10 3.04 -31.86
C ARG A 49 3.69 3.64 -30.58
N PHE A 50 4.64 4.56 -30.69
CA PHE A 50 5.19 5.28 -29.53
C PHE A 50 4.15 6.17 -28.86
N GLU A 51 3.32 6.89 -29.62
CA GLU A 51 2.22 7.69 -29.07
C GLU A 51 1.21 6.83 -28.32
N GLU A 52 0.81 5.68 -28.88
CA GLU A 52 -0.07 4.72 -28.22
C GLU A 52 0.54 4.16 -26.92
N ILE A 53 1.84 3.86 -26.93
CA ILE A 53 2.57 3.40 -25.73
C ILE A 53 2.57 4.50 -24.66
N ASN A 54 2.88 5.74 -25.04
CA ASN A 54 2.89 6.88 -24.11
C ASN A 54 1.52 7.07 -23.47
N LYS A 55 0.45 7.02 -24.26
CA LYS A 55 -0.93 7.13 -23.74
C LYS A 55 -1.24 6.02 -22.72
N ARG A 56 -0.92 4.76 -23.05
CA ARG A 56 -1.12 3.63 -22.12
C ARG A 56 -0.29 3.77 -20.85
N PHE A 57 0.92 4.31 -20.96
CA PHE A 57 1.79 4.53 -19.80
C PHE A 57 1.25 5.65 -18.89
N GLU A 58 0.75 6.74 -19.47
CA GLU A 58 0.09 7.80 -18.72
C GLU A 58 -1.17 7.30 -18.01
N GLU A 59 -2.03 6.54 -18.70
CA GLU A 59 -3.23 5.93 -18.12
C GLU A 59 -2.89 4.99 -16.96
N ALA A 60 -1.90 4.10 -17.15
CA ALA A 60 -1.43 3.20 -16.09
C ALA A 60 -0.83 3.95 -14.90
N SER A 61 -0.14 5.07 -15.14
CA SER A 61 0.42 5.89 -14.08
C SER A 61 -0.66 6.61 -13.27
N LYS A 62 -1.70 7.14 -13.94
CA LYS A 62 -2.87 7.72 -13.27
C LYS A 62 -3.65 6.68 -12.46
N GLU A 63 -3.83 5.47 -12.97
CA GLU A 63 -4.47 4.40 -12.20
C GLU A 63 -3.65 4.03 -10.96
N ARG A 64 -2.33 3.92 -11.09
CA ARG A 64 -1.45 3.66 -9.94
C ARG A 64 -1.54 4.75 -8.89
N GLU A 65 -1.51 6.02 -9.29
CA GLU A 65 -1.61 7.15 -8.36
C GLU A 65 -2.93 7.07 -7.58
N LYS A 66 -4.05 6.87 -8.27
CA LYS A 66 -5.37 6.73 -7.64
C LYS A 66 -5.42 5.57 -6.64
N ARG A 67 -4.84 4.41 -6.99
CA ARG A 67 -4.76 3.25 -6.07
C ARG A 67 -3.91 3.56 -4.85
N PHE A 68 -2.83 4.31 -5.02
CA PHE A 68 -1.94 4.69 -3.93
C PHE A 68 -2.63 5.67 -2.96
N GLU A 69 -3.34 6.67 -3.50
CA GLU A 69 -4.17 7.58 -2.70
C GLU A 69 -5.24 6.83 -1.89
N GLU A 70 -5.92 5.85 -2.49
CA GLU A 70 -6.91 5.02 -1.79
C GLU A 70 -6.28 4.20 -0.65
N ILE A 71 -5.10 3.62 -0.88
CA ILE A 71 -4.34 2.90 0.15
C ILE A 71 -3.95 3.83 1.30
N ASN A 72 -3.45 5.03 0.99
CA ASN A 72 -3.09 6.01 2.01
C ASN A 72 -4.29 6.39 2.87
N LYS A 73 -5.45 6.64 2.26
CA LYS A 73 -6.68 6.95 2.99
C LYS A 73 -7.07 5.80 3.95
N ARG A 74 -7.04 4.56 3.48
CA ARG A 74 -7.33 3.38 4.33
C ARG A 74 -6.33 3.24 5.49
N PHE A 75 -5.06 3.56 5.25
CA PHE A 75 -4.04 3.52 6.28
C PHE A 75 -4.25 4.62 7.35
N GLU A 76 -4.63 5.83 6.92
CA GLU A 76 -5.00 6.91 7.84
C GLU A 76 -6.22 6.55 8.70
N GLU A 77 -7.26 5.98 8.10
CA GLU A 77 -8.45 5.51 8.80
C GLU A 77 -8.10 4.44 9.85
N ALA A 78 -7.32 3.42 9.46
CA ALA A 78 -6.84 2.39 10.38
C ALA A 78 -5.98 2.96 11.51
N SER A 79 -5.16 3.98 11.22
CA SER A 79 -4.35 4.66 12.24
C SER A 79 -5.22 5.41 13.26
N LYS A 80 -6.28 6.07 12.81
CA LYS A 80 -7.27 6.73 13.69
C LYS A 80 -8.03 5.72 14.55
N GLU A 81 -8.49 4.62 13.96
CA GLU A 81 -9.16 3.55 14.70
C GLU A 81 -8.25 2.95 15.79
N ARG A 82 -7.00 2.66 15.44
CA ARG A 82 -6.00 2.17 16.40
C ARG A 82 -5.79 3.14 17.55
N ASN A 83 -5.73 4.45 17.28
CA ASN A 83 -5.57 5.46 18.33
C ASN A 83 -6.80 5.52 19.24
N ASN A 84 -8.01 5.45 18.69
CA ASN A 84 -9.26 5.38 19.47
C ASN A 84 -9.29 4.13 20.37
N ILE A 85 -8.91 2.97 19.84
CA ILE A 85 -8.79 1.73 20.64
C ILE A 85 -7.79 1.91 21.78
N LYS A 86 -6.64 2.54 21.51
CA LYS A 86 -5.62 2.80 22.53
C LYS A 86 -6.16 3.69 23.65
N GLU A 87 -6.89 4.75 23.32
CA GLU A 87 -7.53 5.64 24.30
C GLU A 87 -8.56 4.88 25.15
N LYS A 88 -9.45 4.11 24.53
CA LYS A 88 -10.43 3.27 25.24
C LYS A 88 -9.75 2.25 26.16
N MET A 89 -8.63 1.66 25.75
CA MET A 89 -7.85 0.73 26.57
C MET A 89 -7.19 1.40 27.78
N ILE A 90 -6.80 2.66 27.67
CA ILE A 90 -6.29 3.44 28.82
C ILE A 90 -7.41 3.60 29.84
N ILE A 91 -8.58 4.09 29.41
CA ILE A 91 -9.76 4.28 30.28
C ILE A 91 -10.17 2.95 30.93
N LEU A 92 -10.26 1.87 30.15
CA LEU A 92 -10.63 0.55 30.67
C LEU A 92 -9.67 0.08 31.75
N ARG A 93 -8.36 0.26 31.55
CA ARG A 93 -7.35 -0.11 32.55
C ARG A 93 -7.52 0.67 33.85
N GLU A 94 -7.79 1.97 33.75
CA GLU A 94 -8.01 2.84 34.92
C GLU A 94 -9.26 2.40 35.70
N THR A 95 -10.40 2.23 35.01
CA THR A 95 -11.64 1.77 35.63
C THR A 95 -11.50 0.39 36.27
N VAL A 96 -10.80 -0.55 35.60
CA VAL A 96 -10.54 -1.87 36.18
C VAL A 96 -9.66 -1.78 37.43
N GLY A 97 -8.66 -0.88 37.43
CA GLY A 97 -7.83 -0.63 38.61
C GLY A 97 -8.65 -0.14 39.81
N GLU A 98 -9.55 0.82 39.59
CA GLU A 98 -10.46 1.33 40.63
C GLU A 98 -11.35 0.22 41.20
N VAL A 99 -12.00 -0.56 40.33
CA VAL A 99 -12.88 -1.67 40.75
C VAL A 99 -12.12 -2.73 41.54
N LEU A 100 -10.88 -3.06 41.14
CA LEU A 100 -10.04 -4.01 41.87
C LEU A 100 -9.72 -3.50 43.29
N HIS A 101 -9.35 -2.22 43.43
CA HIS A 101 -9.11 -1.61 44.73
C HIS A 101 -10.35 -1.61 45.63
N GLU A 102 -11.52 -1.24 45.09
CA GLU A 102 -12.78 -1.29 45.85
C GLU A 102 -13.12 -2.72 46.28
N THR A 103 -12.92 -3.70 45.40
CA THR A 103 -13.20 -5.11 45.69
C THR A 103 -12.32 -5.65 46.82
N GLU A 104 -11.05 -5.26 46.88
CA GLU A 104 -10.15 -5.61 47.98
C GLU A 104 -10.63 -5.05 49.32
N PHE A 105 -11.09 -3.79 49.32
CA PHE A 105 -11.62 -3.13 50.51
C PHE A 105 -12.90 -3.81 51.01
N VAL A 106 -13.86 -4.05 50.13
CA VAL A 106 -15.10 -4.75 50.45
C VAL A 106 -14.82 -6.15 50.99
N LYS A 107 -13.82 -6.86 50.43
CA LYS A 107 -13.43 -8.18 50.93
C LYS A 107 -12.92 -8.11 52.37
N GLN A 108 -12.14 -7.08 52.72
CA GLN A 108 -11.67 -6.86 54.09
C GLN A 108 -12.82 -6.54 55.05
N ASP A 109 -13.75 -5.68 54.65
CA ASP A 109 -14.93 -5.34 55.45
C ASP A 109 -15.79 -6.58 55.71
N VAL A 110 -15.98 -7.43 54.69
CA VAL A 110 -16.72 -8.69 54.82
C VAL A 110 -16.05 -9.64 55.82
N GLU A 111 -14.73 -9.78 55.80
CA GLU A 111 -14.02 -10.63 56.78
C GLU A 111 -14.11 -10.05 58.20
N THR A 112 -14.06 -8.72 58.33
CA THR A 112 -14.25 -8.03 59.62
C THR A 112 -15.64 -8.30 60.18
N VAL A 113 -16.70 -8.07 59.39
CA VAL A 113 -18.09 -8.31 59.79
C VAL A 113 -18.33 -9.78 60.13
N LYS A 114 -17.76 -10.73 59.37
CA LYS A 114 -17.85 -12.16 59.71
C LYS A 114 -17.27 -12.44 61.09
N GLN A 115 -16.13 -11.81 61.43
CA GLN A 115 -15.50 -11.99 62.74
C GLN A 115 -16.33 -11.36 63.86
N ASP A 116 -16.89 -10.17 63.63
CA ASP A 116 -17.76 -9.48 64.59
C ASP A 116 -19.03 -10.29 64.87
N ILE A 117 -19.67 -10.84 63.84
CA ILE A 117 -20.84 -11.74 63.99
C ILE A 117 -20.45 -12.98 64.79
N LYS A 118 -19.29 -13.59 64.52
CA LYS A 118 -18.83 -14.77 65.26
C LYS A 118 -18.60 -14.45 66.75
N ASN A 119 -17.99 -13.30 67.03
CA ASN A 119 -17.75 -12.84 68.40
C ASN A 119 -19.06 -12.52 69.13
N GLY A 120 -19.95 -11.74 68.52
CA GLY A 120 -21.25 -11.38 69.10
C GLY A 120 -22.13 -12.61 69.35
N ASN A 121 -22.17 -13.58 68.43
CA ASN A 121 -22.87 -14.85 68.66
C ASN A 121 -22.30 -15.61 69.85
N LYS A 122 -20.98 -15.60 70.05
CA LYS A 122 -20.35 -16.23 71.21
C LYS A 122 -20.74 -15.51 72.51
N GLU A 123 -20.68 -14.18 72.53
CA GLU A 123 -21.07 -13.38 73.70
C GLU A 123 -22.54 -13.60 74.10
N ILE A 124 -23.45 -13.67 73.11
CA ILE A 124 -24.87 -13.98 73.36
C ILE A 124 -25.02 -15.38 73.96
N LEU A 125 -24.34 -16.40 73.39
CA LEU A 125 -24.42 -17.76 73.89
C LEU A 125 -23.84 -17.90 75.31
N ASP A 126 -22.73 -17.23 75.60
CA ASP A 126 -22.11 -17.20 76.92
C ASP A 126 -23.07 -16.51 77.93
N HIS A 127 -23.67 -15.37 77.57
CA HIS A 127 -24.65 -14.68 78.42
C HIS A 127 -25.90 -15.52 78.70
N LEU A 128 -26.45 -16.20 77.68
CA LEU A 128 -27.60 -17.08 77.86
C LEU A 128 -27.26 -18.27 78.77
N ARG A 129 -26.07 -18.86 78.64
CA ARG A 129 -25.60 -19.93 79.53
C ARG A 129 -25.54 -19.46 80.98
N ASP A 130 -24.93 -18.30 81.22
CA ASP A 130 -24.81 -17.74 82.57
C ASP A 130 -26.18 -17.45 83.22
N GLN A 131 -27.20 -17.10 82.43
CA GLN A 131 -28.57 -16.91 82.94
C GLN A 131 -29.22 -18.23 83.38
N PHE A 132 -29.07 -19.30 82.60
CA PHE A 132 -29.62 -20.62 82.95
C PHE A 132 -28.90 -21.26 84.15
N ASP A 133 -27.58 -21.10 84.25
CA ASP A 133 -26.80 -21.67 85.35
C ASP A 133 -27.06 -20.97 86.71
N GLN A 134 -27.73 -19.80 86.73
CA GLN A 134 -28.12 -19.07 87.93
C GLN A 134 -29.55 -19.35 88.42
N GLU A 135 -30.37 -20.08 87.64
CA GLU A 135 -31.77 -20.38 87.97
C GLU A 135 -31.99 -21.77 88.64
N ASP A 136 -30.92 -22.56 88.86
CA ASP A 136 -30.91 -23.84 89.61
C ASP A 136 -30.20 -23.72 90.97
#